data_AF-A0A4Q7TZR3-F1
#
_entry.id   AF-A0A4Q7TZR3-F1
#
_cell.length_a   1.000
_cell.length_b   1.000
_cell.length_c   1.000
_cell.angle_alpha   90.00
_cell.angle_beta   90.00
_cell.angle_gamma   90.00
#
_symmetry.space_group_name_H-M   'P 1'
#
loop_
_entity.id
_entity.type
_entity.pdbx_description
1 polymer ?
#
loop_
_entity_poly.entity_id
_entity_poly.type
_entity_poly.pdbx_seq_one_letter_code
_entity_poly.pdbx_strand_id
1 'polypeptide(L)'
;MTLRHIVSWKLGGETRDARDTQAAEIRAALEPLVDLVPTVRALAVHRNELFDGENYDLTLVADFDDAAGLAVYATHPDHVAAGAVVKRHAIARVATDFTL
;
A
#
# COMPACT_ATOMS: atom_id res chain seq x y z
N MET A 1 -13.92 7.50 -14.99
CA MET A 1 -13.78 6.03 -15.03
C MET A 1 -12.86 5.70 -13.89
N THR A 2 -13.32 5.14 -12.79
CA THR A 2 -12.48 4.99 -11.59
C THR A 2 -11.37 3.97 -11.85
N LEU A 3 -10.12 4.34 -11.59
CA LEU A 3 -8.96 3.44 -11.63
C LEU A 3 -8.69 2.91 -10.22
N ARG A 4 -8.61 1.58 -10.08
CA ARG A 4 -8.19 0.91 -8.85
C ARG A 4 -6.75 0.44 -8.95
N HIS A 5 -5.93 0.88 -8.01
CA HIS A 5 -4.54 0.49 -7.79
C HIS A 5 -4.45 -0.45 -6.59
N ILE A 6 -4.04 -1.69 -6.80
CA ILE A 6 -3.81 -2.67 -5.74
C ILE A 6 -2.33 -3.01 -5.70
N VAL A 7 -1.74 -2.94 -4.50
CA VAL A 7 -0.35 -3.35 -4.27
C VAL A 7 -0.31 -4.29 -3.08
N SER A 8 0.40 -5.40 -3.20
CA SER A 8 0.65 -6.30 -2.08
C SER A 8 2.15 -6.43 -1.83
N TRP A 9 2.53 -6.55 -0.55
CA TRP A 9 3.92 -6.75 -0.11
C TRP A 9 4.11 -8.03 0.71
N LYS A 10 5.23 -8.73 0.47
CA LYS A 10 5.80 -9.65 1.47
C LYS A 10 6.75 -8.86 2.37
N LEU A 11 6.69 -9.10 3.67
CA LEU A 11 7.47 -8.37 4.68
C LEU A 11 8.63 -9.23 5.20
N GLY A 12 9.73 -8.58 5.57
CA GLY A 12 10.99 -9.24 5.94
C GLY A 12 11.03 -9.84 7.35
N GLY A 13 10.00 -9.63 8.18
CA GLY A 13 9.94 -10.21 9.53
C GLY A 13 9.90 -11.74 9.51
N GLU A 14 10.72 -12.38 10.34
CA GLU A 14 10.81 -13.85 10.41
C GLU A 14 9.59 -14.49 11.08
N THR A 15 8.98 -13.80 12.04
CA THR A 15 7.77 -14.24 12.74
C THR A 15 6.54 -13.46 12.29
N ARG A 16 5.35 -14.00 12.54
CA ARG A 16 4.08 -13.30 12.29
C ARG A 16 4.02 -11.98 13.05
N ASP A 17 4.35 -11.99 14.34
CA ASP A 17 4.36 -10.78 15.18
C ASP A 17 5.33 -9.70 14.67
N ALA A 18 6.49 -10.10 14.15
CA ALA A 18 7.43 -9.16 13.53
C ALA A 18 6.82 -8.53 12.26
N ARG A 19 6.17 -9.33 11.41
CA ARG A 19 5.48 -8.83 10.21
C ARG A 19 4.25 -7.98 10.56
N ASP A 20 3.54 -8.29 11.63
CA ASP A 20 2.40 -7.50 12.12
C ASP A 20 2.86 -6.12 12.60
N THR A 21 4.00 -6.05 13.29
CA THR A 21 4.62 -4.77 13.69
C THR A 21 5.02 -3.94 12.48
N GLN A 22 5.69 -4.55 11.50
CA GLN A 22 6.09 -3.90 10.25
C GLN A 22 4.86 -3.42 9.45
N ALA A 23 3.82 -4.24 9.38
CA ALA A 23 2.55 -3.91 8.72
C ALA A 23 1.86 -2.72 9.38
N ALA A 24 1.87 -2.64 10.72
CA ALA A 24 1.30 -1.52 11.45
C ALA A 24 2.04 -0.20 11.16
N GLU A 25 3.38 -0.23 11.09
CA GLU A 25 4.18 0.94 10.69
C GLU A 25 3.87 1.40 9.26
N ILE A 26 3.78 0.45 8.32
CA ILE A 26 3.42 0.76 6.93
C ILE A 26 2.01 1.36 6.85
N ARG A 27 1.04 0.77 7.54
CA ARG A 27 -0.35 1.24 7.58
C ARG A 27 -0.42 2.68 8.10
N ALA A 28 0.26 2.95 9.21
CA ALA A 28 0.32 4.29 9.80
C ALA A 28 0.95 5.33 8.87
N ALA A 29 1.88 4.93 8.00
CA ALA A 29 2.49 5.82 7.01
C ALA A 29 1.62 6.05 5.77
N LEU A 30 0.88 5.04 5.31
CA LEU A 30 0.12 5.09 4.05
C LEU A 30 -1.31 5.63 4.21
N GLU A 31 -2.02 5.28 5.27
CA GLU A 31 -3.44 5.66 5.42
C GLU A 31 -3.69 7.18 5.43
N PRO A 32 -2.85 8.03 6.05
CA PRO A 32 -3.04 9.48 6.00
C PRO A 32 -2.96 10.08 4.60
N LEU A 33 -2.42 9.36 3.61
CA LEU A 33 -2.33 9.86 2.23
C LEU A 33 -3.69 10.15 1.59
N VAL A 34 -4.78 9.55 2.11
CA VAL A 34 -6.14 9.87 1.66
C VAL A 34 -6.49 11.34 1.88
N ASP A 35 -5.98 11.94 2.95
CA ASP A 35 -6.24 13.35 3.29
C ASP A 35 -5.15 14.29 2.75
N LEU A 36 -3.93 13.77 2.56
CA LEU A 36 -2.78 14.56 2.13
C LEU A 36 -2.64 14.69 0.61
N VAL A 37 -3.16 13.72 -0.15
CA VAL A 37 -3.00 13.67 -1.62
C VAL A 37 -4.35 13.86 -2.31
N PRO A 38 -4.63 15.03 -2.91
CA PRO A 38 -5.97 15.36 -3.42
C PRO A 38 -6.54 14.44 -4.51
N THR A 39 -5.69 13.67 -5.19
CA THR A 39 -6.10 12.74 -6.25
C THR A 39 -6.56 11.38 -5.72
N VAL A 40 -6.30 11.06 -4.45
CA VAL A 40 -6.76 9.82 -3.82
C VAL A 40 -8.26 9.94 -3.54
N ARG A 41 -9.04 8.93 -3.96
CA ARG A 41 -10.50 8.87 -3.75
C ARG A 41 -10.87 7.91 -2.62
N ALA A 42 -10.13 6.84 -2.50
CA ALA A 42 -10.16 5.92 -1.37
C ALA A 42 -8.78 5.31 -1.22
N LEU A 43 -8.39 4.99 0.02
CA LEU A 43 -7.18 4.25 0.30
C LEU A 43 -7.39 3.45 1.59
N ALA A 44 -7.08 2.16 1.54
CA ALA A 44 -7.12 1.28 2.70
C ALA A 44 -5.95 0.30 2.64
N VAL A 45 -5.42 -0.06 3.82
CA VAL A 45 -4.34 -1.03 3.97
C VAL A 45 -4.81 -2.17 4.85
N HIS A 46 -4.70 -3.40 4.34
CA HIS A 46 -5.23 -4.61 4.94
C HIS A 46 -4.11 -5.63 5.19
N ARG A 47 -3.97 -6.05 6.44
CA ARG A 47 -3.14 -7.19 6.83
C ARG A 47 -3.82 -8.47 6.36
N ASN A 48 -3.06 -9.38 5.76
CA ASN A 48 -3.55 -10.71 5.41
C ASN A 48 -3.89 -11.53 6.65
N GLU A 49 -5.04 -12.20 6.64
CA GLU A 49 -5.55 -12.94 7.80
C GLU A 49 -5.40 -14.47 7.66
N LEU A 50 -5.25 -14.98 6.44
CA LEU A 50 -5.29 -16.42 6.13
C LEU A 50 -4.10 -16.84 5.26
N PHE A 51 -3.67 -18.10 5.39
CA PHE A 51 -2.58 -18.68 4.59
C PHE A 51 -1.25 -17.90 4.70
N ASP A 52 -0.86 -17.51 5.93
CA ASP A 52 0.39 -16.81 6.21
C ASP A 52 1.60 -17.58 5.63
N GLY A 53 2.46 -16.88 4.89
CA GLY A 53 3.65 -17.44 4.21
C GLY A 53 3.41 -17.78 2.74
N GLU A 54 2.22 -18.27 2.40
CA GLU A 54 1.80 -18.48 1.01
C GLU A 54 1.37 -17.14 0.38
N ASN A 55 0.41 -16.49 1.04
CA ASN A 55 -0.10 -15.18 0.64
C ASN A 55 0.91 -14.05 0.92
N TYR A 56 0.66 -12.90 0.32
CA TYR A 56 1.37 -11.66 0.66
C TYR A 56 0.86 -11.14 2.01
N ASP A 57 1.75 -10.54 2.79
CA ASP A 57 1.45 -10.20 4.18
C ASP A 57 0.54 -8.98 4.30
N LEU A 58 0.65 -8.01 3.38
CA LEU A 58 -0.03 -6.72 3.44
C LEU A 58 -0.51 -6.31 2.05
N THR A 59 -1.71 -5.71 1.96
CA THR A 59 -2.26 -5.18 0.70
C THR A 59 -2.77 -3.75 0.89
N LEU A 60 -2.41 -2.85 -0.02
CA LEU A 60 -3.02 -1.54 -0.21
C LEU A 60 -4.03 -1.63 -1.36
N VAL A 61 -5.19 -1.04 -1.16
CA VAL A 61 -6.20 -0.78 -2.19
C VAL A 61 -6.44 0.72 -2.23
N ALA A 62 -6.20 1.34 -3.38
CA ALA A 62 -6.45 2.76 -3.57
C ALA A 62 -7.20 3.03 -4.88
N ASP A 63 -8.11 3.99 -4.84
CA ASP A 63 -8.93 4.41 -5.98
C ASP A 63 -8.58 5.83 -6.41
N PHE A 64 -8.58 6.05 -7.72
CA PHE A 64 -8.27 7.32 -8.39
C PHE A 64 -9.31 7.59 -9.50
N ASP A 65 -9.41 8.84 -9.94
CA ASP A 65 -10.29 9.19 -11.08
C ASP A 65 -9.78 8.62 -12.41
N ASP A 66 -8.46 8.46 -12.54
CA ASP A 66 -7.76 7.96 -13.73
C ASP A 66 -6.26 7.69 -13.44
N ALA A 67 -5.50 7.31 -14.48
CA ALA A 67 -4.07 7.07 -14.41
C ALA A 67 -3.23 8.34 -14.14
N ALA A 68 -3.71 9.53 -14.50
CA ALA A 68 -3.02 10.77 -14.20
C ALA A 68 -3.11 11.08 -12.69
N GLY A 69 -4.27 10.82 -12.06
CA GLY A 69 -4.44 10.88 -10.61
C GLY A 69 -3.48 9.95 -9.86
N LEU A 70 -3.30 8.72 -10.34
CA LEU A 70 -2.32 7.77 -9.79
C LEU A 70 -0.87 8.28 -9.97
N ALA A 71 -0.53 8.87 -11.10
CA ALA A 71 0.83 9.40 -11.35
C ALA A 71 1.17 10.58 -10.42
N VAL A 72 0.21 11.47 -10.15
CA VAL A 72 0.36 12.55 -9.16
C VAL A 72 0.58 11.96 -7.77
N TYR A 73 -0.21 10.96 -7.37
CA TYR A 73 -0.03 10.28 -6.09
C TYR A 73 1.34 9.62 -5.97
N ALA A 74 1.78 8.87 -6.99
CA ALA A 74 3.04 8.13 -6.96
C ALA A 74 4.27 9.03 -6.75
N THR A 75 4.20 10.28 -7.19
CA THR A 75 5.28 11.27 -7.10
C THR A 75 5.10 12.30 -5.97
N HIS A 76 3.97 12.28 -5.26
CA HIS A 76 3.70 13.21 -4.17
C HIS A 76 4.75 13.07 -3.04
N PRO A 77 5.26 14.17 -2.46
CA PRO A 77 6.28 14.10 -1.41
C PRO A 77 5.89 13.19 -0.23
N ASP A 78 4.64 13.27 0.23
CA ASP A 78 4.15 12.43 1.33
C ASP A 78 4.08 10.94 0.93
N HIS A 79 3.70 10.63 -0.32
CA HIS A 79 3.74 9.25 -0.80
C HIS A 79 5.17 8.74 -0.92
N VAL A 80 6.12 9.57 -1.38
CA VAL A 80 7.54 9.20 -1.43
C VAL A 80 8.08 8.90 -0.03
N ALA A 81 7.72 9.71 0.96
CA ALA A 81 8.07 9.49 2.36
C ALA A 81 7.47 8.18 2.91
N ALA A 82 6.17 7.95 2.70
CA ALA A 82 5.51 6.71 3.11
C ALA A 82 6.08 5.48 2.39
N GLY A 83 6.38 5.61 1.09
CA GLY A 83 7.03 4.58 0.28
C GLY A 83 8.43 4.21 0.77
N ALA A 84 9.14 5.12 1.44
CA ALA A 84 10.42 4.80 2.08
C ALA A 84 10.23 3.89 3.31
N VAL A 85 9.15 4.07 4.08
CA VAL A 85 8.77 3.17 5.18
C VAL A 85 8.45 1.77 4.64
N VAL A 86 7.67 1.69 3.57
CA VAL A 86 7.36 0.41 2.89
C VAL A 86 8.64 -0.31 2.46
N LYS A 87 9.54 0.39 1.76
CA LYS A 87 10.80 -0.18 1.25
C LYS A 87 11.75 -0.68 2.33
N ARG A 88 11.65 -0.16 3.56
CA ARG A 88 12.44 -0.65 4.70
C ARG A 88 12.06 -2.08 5.10
N HIS A 89 10.78 -2.42 4.96
CA HIS A 89 10.21 -3.67 5.49
C HIS A 89 9.88 -4.69 4.40
N ALA A 90 9.53 -4.23 3.20
CA ALA A 90 9.08 -5.10 2.11
C ALA A 90 10.25 -5.81 1.42
N ILE A 91 10.11 -7.12 1.23
CA ILE A 91 11.07 -7.97 0.51
C ILE A 91 10.56 -8.42 -0.86
N ALA A 92 9.25 -8.30 -1.10
CA ALA A 92 8.64 -8.50 -2.42
C ALA A 92 7.45 -7.56 -2.59
N ARG A 93 7.14 -7.24 -3.84
CA ARG A 93 6.03 -6.36 -4.22
C ARG A 93 5.38 -6.86 -5.50
N VAL A 94 4.06 -6.90 -5.53
CA VAL A 94 3.25 -7.07 -6.74
C VAL A 94 2.19 -5.99 -6.79
N ALA A 95 1.75 -5.61 -8.00
CA ALA A 95 0.72 -4.62 -8.18
C ALA A 95 -0.14 -4.93 -9.41
N THR A 96 -1.40 -4.53 -9.35
CA THR A 96 -2.36 -4.62 -10.44
C THR A 96 -3.19 -3.34 -10.48
N ASP A 97 -3.40 -2.82 -11.69
CA ASP A 97 -4.17 -1.61 -11.96
C ASP A 97 -5.30 -1.93 -12.95
N PHE A 98 -6.54 -1.54 -12.63
CA PHE A 98 -7.69 -1.78 -13.51
C PHE A 98 -8.82 -0.76 -13.30
N THR A 99 -9.61 -0.53 -14.34
CA THR A 99 -10.78 0.35 -14.29
C THR A 99 -11.99 -0.38 -13.70
N LEU A 100 -12.79 0.32 -12.88
CA LEU A 100 -14.08 -0.14 -12.32
C LEU A 100 -15.26 0.19 -13.23
#